data_AF-A0A966KW32-F1
#
_entry.id   AF-A0A966KW32-F1
#
_cell.length_a   1.000
_cell.length_b   1.000
_cell.length_c   1.000
_cell.angle_alpha   90.00
_cell.angle_beta   90.00
_cell.angle_gamma   90.00
#
_symmetry.space_group_name_H-M   'P 1'
#
loop_
_entity.id
_entity.type
_entity.pdbx_description
1 polymer ?
#
loop_
_entity_poly.entity_id
_entity_poly.type
_entity_poly.pdbx_seq_one_letter_code
_entity_poly.pdbx_strand_id
1 'polypeptide(L)'
;LELMIAGESLFNDGVGVVIFTLLLGMLASGSAPTLGQAGNLLLHEVGGGLLLGFALGAVSFALLRSVDSYEVEVLLTLAAVIGGYALAHQLHVSGPLAMVVAGLIIGNHGRALAMSETTRRYVDMFWELIDEILNAVLFVLIGMEVLLITLNTHIMLAAALAGSVTLLARLLTVGLPVRWASGLFRLPQGAWQVLTWGGLRGGISVALALSLPLGPARDTVVGLTYCVVAFSILVQGLSIGWVTRRAIASQQRMPKW
;
A
#
# COMPACT_ATOMS: atom_id res chain seq x y z
N LEU A 1 -8.21 -11.27 10.45
CA LEU A 1 -7.26 -11.39 9.32
C LEU A 1 -7.37 -10.19 8.40
N GLU A 2 -8.58 -9.82 7.97
CA GLU A 2 -8.83 -8.63 7.13
C GLU A 2 -8.23 -7.33 7.70
N LEU A 3 -8.53 -6.96 8.95
CA LEU A 3 -7.93 -5.78 9.60
C LEU A 3 -6.39 -5.81 9.65
N MET A 4 -5.81 -7.00 9.83
CA MET A 4 -4.36 -7.19 9.84
C MET A 4 -3.75 -6.98 8.45
N ILE A 5 -4.39 -7.54 7.41
CA ILE A 5 -3.95 -7.42 6.02
C ILE A 5 -4.10 -5.98 5.54
N ALA A 6 -5.22 -5.33 5.85
CA ALA A 6 -5.46 -3.93 5.50
C ALA A 6 -4.44 -3.00 6.19
N GLY A 7 -4.19 -3.20 7.49
CA GLY A 7 -3.18 -2.44 8.23
C GLY A 7 -1.77 -2.67 7.69
N GLU A 8 -1.37 -3.93 7.45
CA GLU A 8 -0.07 -4.27 6.86
C GLU A 8 0.12 -3.59 5.49
N SER A 9 -0.88 -3.69 4.61
CA SER A 9 -0.81 -3.15 3.24
C SER A 9 -0.69 -1.62 3.26
N LEU A 10 -1.46 -0.95 4.11
CA LEU A 10 -1.45 0.51 4.23
C LEU A 10 -0.06 1.06 4.62
N PHE A 11 0.59 0.45 5.62
CA PHE A 11 1.94 0.84 6.01
C PHE A 11 3.01 0.38 5.02
N ASN A 12 2.85 -0.82 4.44
CA ASN A 12 3.75 -1.35 3.43
C ASN A 12 3.86 -0.41 2.23
N ASP A 13 2.75 0.15 1.76
CA ASP A 13 2.74 1.09 0.65
C ASP A 13 3.49 2.37 0.99
N GLY A 14 3.29 2.91 2.19
CA GLY A 14 4.03 4.06 2.68
C GLY A 14 5.54 3.82 2.78
N VAL A 15 5.94 2.71 3.37
CA VAL A 15 7.36 2.33 3.52
C VAL A 15 7.99 2.00 2.17
N GLY A 16 7.26 1.35 1.27
CA GLY A 16 7.72 1.01 -0.07
C GLY A 16 8.08 2.24 -0.90
N VAL A 17 7.26 3.29 -0.81
CA VAL A 17 7.56 4.59 -1.46
C VAL A 17 8.83 5.21 -0.88
N VAL A 18 9.02 5.21 0.45
CA VAL A 18 10.23 5.74 1.10
C VAL A 18 11.50 5.00 0.67
N ILE A 19 11.45 3.67 0.62
CA ILE A 19 12.62 2.90 0.16
C ILE A 19 12.91 3.21 -1.31
N PHE A 20 11.87 3.35 -2.14
CA PHE A 20 12.03 3.67 -3.55
C PHE A 20 12.61 5.06 -3.78
N THR A 21 12.13 6.09 -3.09
CA THR A 21 12.65 7.47 -3.21
C THR A 21 14.09 7.55 -2.76
N LEU A 22 14.48 6.84 -1.70
CA LEU A 22 15.87 6.72 -1.27
C LEU A 22 16.75 6.08 -2.36
N LEU A 23 16.32 4.96 -2.93
CA LEU A 23 17.04 4.30 -4.02
C LEU A 23 17.13 5.18 -5.28
N LEU A 24 16.07 5.90 -5.61
CA LEU A 24 16.07 6.84 -6.73
C LEU A 24 17.02 8.02 -6.48
N GLY A 25 17.08 8.53 -5.25
CA GLY A 25 18.05 9.55 -4.84
C GLY A 25 19.49 9.07 -4.91
N MET A 26 19.75 7.80 -4.55
CA MET A 26 21.07 7.17 -4.75
C MET A 26 21.44 7.10 -6.23
N LEU A 27 20.50 6.67 -7.08
CA LEU A 27 20.70 6.62 -8.53
C LEU A 27 21.00 8.00 -9.11
N ALA A 28 20.26 9.03 -8.67
CA ALA A 28 20.43 10.40 -9.15
C ALA A 28 21.75 11.05 -8.69
N SER A 29 22.21 10.74 -7.47
CA SER A 29 23.47 11.28 -6.93
C SER A 29 24.71 10.51 -7.39
N GLY A 30 24.57 9.28 -7.88
CA GLY A 30 25.67 8.44 -8.35
C GLY A 30 26.59 7.93 -7.22
N SER A 31 26.24 8.20 -5.96
CA SER A 31 27.02 7.81 -4.78
C SER A 31 26.15 7.11 -3.76
N ALA A 32 26.63 6.00 -3.21
CA ALA A 32 25.95 5.35 -2.09
C ALA A 32 26.12 6.22 -0.82
N PRO A 33 25.04 6.72 -0.20
CA PRO A 33 25.11 7.40 1.08
C PRO A 33 25.73 6.48 2.13
N THR A 34 26.54 7.07 2.99
CA THR A 34 27.05 6.37 4.18
C THR A 34 25.88 5.91 5.06
N LEU A 35 26.09 4.88 5.89
CA LEU A 35 25.06 4.36 6.80
C LEU A 35 24.42 5.46 7.66
N GLY A 36 25.20 6.45 8.12
CA GLY A 36 24.69 7.60 8.86
C GLY A 36 23.82 8.53 8.02
N GLN A 37 24.19 8.79 6.77
CA GLN A 37 23.38 9.60 5.84
C GLN A 37 22.08 8.90 5.47
N ALA A 38 22.13 7.60 5.17
CA ALA A 38 20.96 6.79 4.88
C ALA A 38 19.99 6.75 6.09
N GLY A 39 20.54 6.59 7.30
CA GLY A 39 19.75 6.64 8.53
C GLY A 39 19.09 8.00 8.76
N ASN A 40 19.81 9.11 8.51
CA ASN A 40 19.25 10.45 8.65
C ASN A 40 18.16 10.75 7.61
N LEU A 41 18.36 10.34 6.35
CA LEU A 41 17.36 10.49 5.29
C LEU A 41 16.09 9.70 5.63
N LEU A 42 16.24 8.45 6.06
CA LEU A 42 15.11 7.61 6.44
C LEU A 42 14.39 8.18 7.67
N LEU A 43 15.13 8.68 8.66
CA LEU A 43 14.55 9.33 9.84
C LEU A 43 13.78 10.61 9.47
N HIS A 44 14.33 11.44 8.57
CA HIS A 44 13.66 12.63 8.07
C HIS A 44 12.39 12.29 7.29
N GLU A 45 12.48 11.31 6.39
CA GLU A 45 11.38 10.97 5.48
C GLU A 45 10.23 10.26 6.20
N VAL A 46 10.56 9.26 7.04
CA VAL A 46 9.58 8.53 7.87
C VAL A 46 9.11 9.41 9.01
N GLY A 47 10.02 9.96 9.82
CA GLY A 47 9.68 10.75 10.99
C GLY A 47 8.94 12.04 10.62
N GLY A 48 9.41 12.74 9.59
CA GLY A 48 8.73 13.92 9.06
C GLY A 48 7.36 13.60 8.47
N GLY A 49 7.21 12.45 7.79
CA GLY A 49 5.92 11.98 7.28
C GLY A 49 4.92 11.70 8.42
N LEU A 50 5.36 10.99 9.46
CA LEU A 50 4.54 10.71 10.64
C LEU A 50 4.12 12.00 11.38
N LEU A 51 5.06 12.92 11.60
CA LEU A 51 4.80 14.20 12.28
C LEU A 51 3.85 15.08 11.46
N LEU A 52 4.09 15.19 10.16
CA LEU A 52 3.24 15.95 9.26
C LEU A 52 1.83 15.36 9.20
N GLY A 53 1.72 14.03 9.07
CA GLY A 53 0.44 13.34 9.07
C GLY A 53 -0.33 13.52 10.38
N PHE A 54 0.38 13.51 11.52
CA PHE A 54 -0.23 13.80 12.82
C PHE A 54 -0.75 15.25 12.90
N ALA A 55 0.07 16.22 12.49
CA ALA A 55 -0.32 17.63 12.47
C ALA A 55 -1.51 17.89 11.53
N LEU A 56 -1.46 17.36 10.30
CA LEU A 56 -2.54 17.48 9.32
C LEU A 56 -3.82 16.79 9.82
N GLY A 57 -3.71 15.60 10.41
CA GLY A 57 -4.84 14.89 10.99
C GLY A 57 -5.48 15.67 12.13
N ALA A 58 -4.67 16.25 13.03
CA ALA A 58 -5.16 17.07 14.13
C ALA A 58 -5.83 18.37 13.67
N VAL A 59 -5.23 19.06 12.68
CA VAL A 59 -5.82 20.27 12.08
C VAL A 59 -7.13 19.94 11.37
N SER A 60 -7.14 18.89 10.55
CA SER A 60 -8.34 18.45 9.84
C SER A 60 -9.44 18.05 10.81
N PHE A 61 -9.09 17.33 11.88
CA PHE A 61 -10.03 16.98 12.95
C PHE A 61 -10.66 18.23 13.60
N ALA A 62 -9.85 19.23 13.93
CA ALA A 62 -10.35 20.47 14.53
C ALA A 62 -11.28 21.24 13.57
N LEU A 63 -10.94 21.29 12.28
CA LEU A 63 -11.77 21.92 11.25
C LEU A 63 -13.08 21.17 11.05
N LEU A 64 -13.04 19.84 10.94
CA LEU A 64 -14.24 19.00 10.79
C LEU A 64 -15.20 19.19 11.96
N ARG A 65 -14.68 19.26 13.20
CA ARG A 65 -15.51 19.49 14.39
C ARG A 65 -16.18 20.88 14.42
N SER A 66 -15.66 21.85 13.67
CA SER A 66 -16.19 23.22 13.65
C SER A 66 -17.28 23.44 12.60
N VAL A 67 -17.55 22.44 11.76
CA VAL A 67 -18.44 22.52 10.60
C VAL A 67 -19.57 21.50 10.77
N ASP A 68 -20.78 21.86 10.31
CA ASP A 68 -21.95 20.98 10.31
C ASP A 68 -22.61 20.99 8.90
N SER A 69 -21.83 20.56 7.90
CA SER A 69 -22.24 20.44 6.49
C SER A 69 -21.36 19.40 5.80
N TYR A 70 -22.01 18.37 5.24
CA TYR A 70 -21.30 17.25 4.63
C TYR A 70 -20.49 17.66 3.40
N GLU A 71 -20.94 18.66 2.62
CA GLU A 71 -20.21 19.15 1.45
C GLU A 71 -18.86 19.75 1.87
N VAL A 72 -18.86 20.58 2.91
CA VAL A 72 -17.64 21.23 3.41
C VAL A 72 -16.72 20.19 4.05
N GLU A 73 -17.26 19.24 4.82
CA GLU A 73 -16.46 18.18 5.43
C GLU A 73 -15.79 17.28 4.38
N VAL A 74 -16.49 16.91 3.30
CA VAL A 74 -15.89 16.17 2.17
C VAL A 74 -14.76 16.99 1.54
N LEU A 75 -14.99 18.27 1.25
CA LEU A 75 -13.97 19.16 0.69
C LEU A 75 -12.76 19.32 1.61
N LEU A 76 -12.96 19.37 2.93
CA LEU A 76 -11.87 19.40 3.91
C LEU A 76 -11.03 18.14 3.86
N THR A 77 -11.65 16.95 3.77
CA THR A 77 -10.88 15.69 3.64
C THR A 77 -10.10 15.64 2.32
N LEU A 78 -10.68 16.12 1.21
CA LEU A 78 -9.99 16.19 -0.07
C LEU A 78 -8.82 17.19 -0.03
N ALA A 79 -9.03 18.36 0.57
CA ALA A 79 -7.99 19.37 0.76
C ALA A 79 -6.86 18.86 1.65
N ALA A 80 -7.19 18.10 2.71
CA ALA A 80 -6.19 17.48 3.58
C ALA A 80 -5.32 16.48 2.80
N VAL A 81 -5.91 15.69 1.90
CA VAL A 81 -5.15 14.72 1.08
C VAL A 81 -4.32 15.42 0.02
N ILE A 82 -4.91 16.25 -0.83
CA ILE A 82 -4.21 16.90 -1.94
C ILE A 82 -3.19 17.91 -1.41
N GLY A 83 -3.62 18.81 -0.52
CA GLY A 83 -2.77 19.83 0.07
C GLY A 83 -1.71 19.25 1.00
N GLY A 84 -2.08 18.24 1.79
CA GLY A 84 -1.15 17.54 2.67
C GLY A 84 -0.06 16.78 1.91
N TYR A 85 -0.43 16.10 0.82
CA TYR A 85 0.56 15.42 -0.03
C TYR A 85 1.48 16.42 -0.74
N ALA A 86 0.93 17.51 -1.27
CA ALA A 86 1.74 18.57 -1.88
C ALA A 86 2.72 19.20 -0.88
N LEU A 87 2.27 19.44 0.36
CA LEU A 87 3.13 19.94 1.43
C LEU A 87 4.21 18.92 1.82
N ALA A 88 3.86 17.64 1.89
CA ALA A 88 4.83 16.57 2.16
C ALA A 88 5.94 16.54 1.10
N HIS A 89 5.56 16.71 -0.17
CA HIS A 89 6.52 16.76 -1.27
C HIS A 89 7.50 17.94 -1.14
N GLN A 90 7.00 19.13 -0.77
CA GLN A 90 7.85 20.31 -0.56
C GLN A 90 8.76 20.19 0.67
N LEU A 91 8.33 19.46 1.70
CA LEU A 91 9.13 19.21 2.90
C LEU A 91 10.09 18.02 2.73
N HIS A 92 10.08 17.35 1.56
CA HIS A 92 10.82 16.13 1.27
C HIS A 92 10.59 15.04 2.33
N VAL A 93 9.32 14.85 2.71
CA VAL A 93 8.89 13.80 3.64
C VAL A 93 7.92 12.85 2.96
N SER A 94 7.68 11.68 3.56
CA SER A 94 6.79 10.67 2.97
C SER A 94 5.34 11.14 2.93
N GLY A 95 4.87 11.55 1.75
CA GLY A 95 3.48 11.89 1.49
C GLY A 95 2.51 10.75 1.82
N PRO A 96 2.69 9.54 1.30
CA PRO A 96 1.82 8.41 1.62
C PRO A 96 1.76 8.13 3.12
N LEU A 97 2.89 8.11 3.83
CA LEU A 97 2.90 7.85 5.27
C LEU A 97 2.20 8.96 6.06
N ALA A 98 2.36 10.23 5.63
CA ALA A 98 1.62 11.34 6.20
C ALA A 98 0.09 11.16 6.01
N MET A 99 -0.35 10.72 4.83
CA MET A 99 -1.77 10.48 4.56
C MET A 99 -2.31 9.28 5.34
N VAL A 100 -1.51 8.24 5.56
CA VAL A 100 -1.87 7.10 6.43
C VAL A 100 -2.15 7.60 7.85
N VAL A 101 -1.24 8.38 8.44
CA VAL A 101 -1.41 8.89 9.81
C VAL A 101 -2.60 9.86 9.89
N ALA A 102 -2.72 10.80 8.94
CA ALA A 102 -3.84 11.73 8.90
C ALA A 102 -5.18 10.99 8.76
N GLY A 103 -5.25 10.00 7.85
CA GLY A 103 -6.41 9.17 7.61
C GLY A 103 -6.79 8.31 8.83
N LEU A 104 -5.82 7.76 9.56
CA LEU A 104 -6.10 7.03 10.81
C LEU A 104 -6.68 7.94 11.91
N ILE A 105 -6.20 9.19 12.02
CA ILE A 105 -6.73 10.17 12.99
C ILE A 105 -8.16 10.56 12.64
N ILE A 106 -8.41 10.93 11.37
CA ILE A 106 -9.73 11.33 10.88
C ILE A 106 -10.71 10.14 10.93
N GLY A 107 -10.27 8.98 10.44
CA GLY A 107 -11.08 7.76 10.34
C GLY A 107 -11.42 7.11 11.69
N ASN A 108 -10.60 7.33 12.73
CA ASN A 108 -10.88 6.83 14.09
C ASN A 108 -11.48 7.93 14.98
N HIS A 109 -10.69 8.94 15.34
CA HIS A 109 -11.11 10.00 16.26
C HIS A 109 -12.09 10.98 15.61
N GLY A 110 -11.85 11.39 14.36
CA GLY A 110 -12.75 12.29 13.62
C GLY A 110 -14.15 11.73 13.48
N ARG A 111 -14.25 10.48 13.04
CA ARG A 111 -15.53 9.77 12.97
C ARG A 111 -16.22 9.70 14.33
N ALA A 112 -15.52 9.39 15.42
CA ALA A 112 -16.14 9.16 16.73
C ALA A 112 -16.55 10.45 17.48
N LEU A 113 -15.86 11.57 17.23
CA LEU A 113 -15.97 12.78 18.07
C LEU A 113 -16.25 14.08 17.30
N ALA A 114 -16.20 14.08 15.97
CA ALA A 114 -16.30 15.30 15.17
C ALA A 114 -17.37 15.27 14.06
N MET A 115 -17.90 14.11 13.68
CA MET A 115 -18.83 13.98 12.54
C MET A 115 -20.21 13.50 12.97
N SER A 116 -21.26 14.01 12.30
CA SER A 116 -22.60 13.43 12.37
C SER A 116 -22.68 12.08 11.63
N GLU A 117 -23.67 11.24 11.97
CA GLU A 117 -23.92 9.96 11.26
C GLU A 117 -24.17 10.16 9.76
N THR A 118 -24.86 11.24 9.40
CA THR A 118 -25.13 11.60 8.01
C THR A 118 -23.85 11.98 7.29
N THR A 119 -23.01 12.84 7.88
CA THR A 119 -21.75 13.24 7.24
C THR A 119 -20.82 12.06 7.07
N ARG A 120 -20.69 11.19 8.09
CA ARG A 120 -19.85 9.99 8.00
C ARG A 120 -20.22 9.16 6.77
N ARG A 121 -21.51 8.95 6.52
CA ARG A 121 -21.99 8.21 5.34
C ARG A 121 -21.59 8.87 4.02
N TYR A 122 -21.72 10.18 3.90
CA TYR A 122 -21.35 10.90 2.68
C TYR A 122 -19.84 10.91 2.43
N VAL A 123 -19.03 11.09 3.48
CA VAL A 123 -17.57 11.01 3.39
C VAL A 123 -17.15 9.59 2.97
N ASP A 124 -17.75 8.57 3.57
CA ASP A 124 -17.44 7.17 3.26
C ASP A 124 -17.79 6.83 1.80
N MET A 125 -19.01 7.17 1.37
CA MET A 125 -19.45 6.95 -0.01
C MET A 125 -18.62 7.74 -1.02
N PHE A 126 -18.21 8.97 -0.68
CA PHE A 126 -17.33 9.76 -1.55
C PHE A 126 -15.97 9.08 -1.72
N TRP A 127 -15.32 8.67 -0.62
CA TRP A 127 -14.00 8.03 -0.70
C TRP A 127 -14.06 6.63 -1.32
N GLU A 128 -15.15 5.89 -1.13
CA GLU A 128 -15.40 4.62 -1.83
C GLU A 128 -15.50 4.83 -3.35
N LEU A 129 -16.27 5.83 -3.80
CA LEU A 129 -16.36 6.17 -5.23
C LEU A 129 -15.01 6.63 -5.80
N ILE A 130 -14.25 7.44 -5.06
CA ILE A 130 -12.90 7.86 -5.48
C ILE A 130 -11.97 6.66 -5.58
N ASP A 131 -11.98 5.75 -4.61
CA ASP A 131 -11.19 4.51 -4.66
C ASP A 131 -11.56 3.64 -5.86
N GLU A 132 -12.85 3.45 -6.14
CA GLU A 132 -13.33 2.71 -7.30
C GLU A 132 -12.86 3.35 -8.62
N ILE A 133 -12.97 4.68 -8.75
CA ILE A 133 -12.53 5.41 -9.94
C ILE A 133 -11.01 5.28 -10.12
N LEU A 134 -10.23 5.52 -9.07
CA LEU A 134 -8.77 5.44 -9.13
C LEU A 134 -8.30 4.01 -9.46
N ASN A 135 -8.95 3.00 -8.89
CA ASN A 135 -8.67 1.60 -9.22
C ASN A 135 -9.02 1.27 -10.67
N ALA A 136 -10.16 1.73 -11.19
CA ALA A 136 -10.53 1.55 -12.60
C ALA A 136 -9.50 2.21 -13.54
N VAL A 137 -9.08 3.45 -13.25
CA VAL A 137 -8.04 4.14 -14.02
C VAL A 137 -6.72 3.37 -13.96
N LEU A 138 -6.32 2.90 -12.78
CA LEU A 138 -5.11 2.10 -12.58
C LEU A 138 -5.16 0.81 -13.40
N PHE A 139 -6.30 0.11 -13.46
CA PHE A 139 -6.48 -1.07 -14.31
C PHE A 139 -6.40 -0.77 -15.80
N VAL A 140 -6.95 0.36 -16.25
CA VAL A 140 -6.85 0.81 -17.64
C VAL A 140 -5.40 1.13 -18.00
N LEU A 141 -4.68 1.86 -17.14
CA LEU A 141 -3.27 2.17 -17.34
C LEU A 141 -2.42 0.90 -17.40
N ILE A 142 -2.66 -0.04 -16.49
CA ILE A 142 -2.05 -1.38 -16.48
C ILE A 142 -2.35 -2.09 -17.81
N GLY A 143 -3.62 -2.17 -18.23
CA GLY A 143 -4.02 -2.85 -19.46
C GLY A 143 -3.39 -2.25 -20.72
N MET A 144 -3.23 -0.92 -20.76
CA MET A 144 -2.59 -0.22 -21.88
C MET A 144 -1.08 -0.47 -21.93
N GLU A 145 -0.40 -0.52 -20.78
CA GLU A 145 1.04 -0.80 -20.72
C GLU A 145 1.39 -2.20 -21.24
N VAL A 146 0.50 -3.20 -21.06
CA VAL A 146 0.67 -4.57 -21.63
C VAL A 146 0.97 -4.51 -23.12
N LEU A 147 0.25 -3.66 -23.84
CA LEU A 147 0.28 -3.61 -25.29
C LEU A 147 1.60 -3.07 -25.82
N LEU A 148 2.33 -2.33 -24.99
CA LEU A 148 3.64 -1.75 -25.31
C LEU A 148 4.79 -2.70 -24.96
N ILE A 149 4.56 -3.70 -24.10
CA ILE A 149 5.59 -4.65 -23.68
C ILE A 149 5.82 -5.68 -24.80
N THR A 150 7.00 -5.64 -25.40
CA THR A 150 7.45 -6.73 -26.28
C THR A 150 7.80 -7.96 -25.45
N LEU A 151 6.91 -8.95 -25.42
CA LEU A 151 7.13 -10.20 -24.71
C LEU A 151 8.20 -11.05 -25.42
N ASN A 152 9.42 -11.01 -24.90
CA ASN A 152 10.48 -11.95 -25.26
C ASN A 152 10.54 -13.06 -24.20
N THR A 153 10.94 -14.26 -24.59
CA THR A 153 11.23 -15.41 -23.70
C THR A 153 12.11 -14.99 -22.52
N HIS A 154 13.10 -14.13 -22.73
CA HIS A 154 13.96 -13.62 -21.66
C HIS A 154 13.19 -12.80 -20.62
N ILE A 155 12.28 -11.92 -21.05
CA ILE A 155 11.45 -11.09 -20.16
C ILE A 155 10.45 -11.97 -19.41
N MET A 156 9.86 -12.97 -20.06
CA MET A 156 8.96 -13.93 -19.40
C MET A 156 9.67 -14.74 -18.33
N LEU A 157 10.89 -15.24 -18.61
CA LEU A 157 11.71 -15.93 -17.62
C LEU A 157 12.11 -15.02 -16.46
N ALA A 158 12.55 -13.80 -16.75
CA ALA A 158 12.91 -12.82 -15.74
C ALA A 158 11.70 -12.43 -14.88
N ALA A 159 10.51 -12.29 -15.47
CA ALA A 159 9.26 -12.03 -14.75
C ALA A 159 8.84 -13.21 -13.87
N ALA A 160 8.98 -14.45 -14.35
CA ALA A 160 8.69 -15.65 -13.56
C ALA A 160 9.66 -15.79 -12.38
N LEU A 161 10.94 -15.49 -12.59
CA LEU A 161 11.95 -15.43 -11.52
C LEU A 161 11.61 -14.32 -10.52
N ALA A 162 11.32 -13.11 -10.98
CA ALA A 162 10.92 -12.00 -10.12
C ALA A 162 9.66 -12.34 -9.31
N GLY A 163 8.63 -12.93 -9.93
CA GLY A 163 7.44 -13.42 -9.25
C GLY A 163 7.78 -14.46 -8.18
N SER A 164 8.63 -15.44 -8.51
CA SER A 164 9.09 -16.46 -7.57
C SER A 164 9.85 -15.86 -6.39
N VAL A 165 10.76 -14.92 -6.66
CA VAL A 165 11.55 -14.20 -5.64
C VAL A 165 10.62 -13.39 -4.74
N THR A 166 9.62 -12.69 -5.29
CA THR A 166 8.68 -11.90 -4.47
C THR A 166 7.81 -12.77 -3.55
N LEU A 167 7.39 -13.95 -4.03
CA LEU A 167 6.65 -14.93 -3.21
C LEU A 167 7.55 -15.55 -2.14
N LEU A 168 8.78 -15.91 -2.48
CA LEU A 168 9.76 -16.45 -1.53
C LEU A 168 10.12 -15.41 -0.46
N ALA A 169 10.37 -14.16 -0.85
CA ALA A 169 10.61 -13.07 0.08
C ALA A 169 9.45 -12.91 1.06
N ARG A 170 8.19 -12.99 0.58
CA ARG A 170 7.02 -12.90 1.45
C ARG A 170 6.84 -14.14 2.34
N LEU A 171 7.15 -15.33 1.84
CA LEU A 171 7.17 -16.55 2.64
C LEU A 171 8.19 -16.46 3.78
N LEU A 172 9.38 -15.90 3.52
CA LEU A 172 10.43 -15.76 4.52
C LEU A 172 10.15 -14.66 5.54
N THR A 173 9.59 -13.53 5.10
CA THR A 173 9.36 -12.35 5.96
C THR A 173 8.05 -12.40 6.73
N VAL A 174 6.99 -12.97 6.14
CA VAL A 174 5.65 -13.04 6.77
C VAL A 174 5.27 -14.49 7.06
N GLY A 175 5.42 -15.39 6.09
CA GLY A 175 4.97 -16.78 6.24
C GLY A 175 5.66 -17.57 7.35
N LEU A 176 7.00 -17.55 7.40
CA LEU A 176 7.78 -18.29 8.38
C LEU A 176 7.58 -17.75 9.80
N PRO A 177 7.68 -16.42 10.05
CA PRO A 177 7.46 -15.87 11.37
C PRO A 177 6.04 -16.09 11.86
N VAL A 178 5.02 -15.92 11.00
CA VAL A 178 3.62 -16.17 11.38
C VAL A 178 3.39 -17.66 11.65
N ARG A 179 4.00 -18.57 10.89
CA ARG A 179 3.90 -20.01 11.15
C ARG A 179 4.44 -20.35 12.55
N TRP A 180 5.60 -19.81 12.91
CA TRP A 180 6.27 -20.09 14.18
C TRP A 180 5.61 -19.37 15.36
N ALA A 181 5.14 -18.14 15.16
CA ALA A 181 4.49 -17.32 16.18
C ALA A 181 2.95 -17.45 16.18
N SER A 182 2.39 -18.38 15.40
CA SER A 182 0.93 -18.56 15.27
C SER A 182 0.22 -18.77 16.61
N GLY A 183 0.86 -19.49 17.54
CA GLY A 183 0.37 -19.69 18.91
C GLY A 183 0.40 -18.43 19.78
N LEU A 184 1.35 -17.51 19.53
CA LEU A 184 1.49 -16.25 20.27
C LEU A 184 0.44 -15.22 19.84
N PHE A 185 0.17 -15.15 18.53
CA PHE A 185 -0.80 -14.21 17.95
C PHE A 185 -2.24 -14.74 17.91
N ARG A 186 -2.49 -15.94 18.46
CA ARG A 186 -3.81 -16.63 18.42
C ARG A 186 -4.39 -16.70 17.01
N LEU A 187 -3.53 -16.90 16.01
CA LEU A 187 -3.94 -16.96 14.62
C LEU A 187 -4.39 -18.39 14.24
N PRO A 188 -5.35 -18.55 13.32
CA PRO A 188 -5.69 -19.86 12.77
C PRO A 188 -4.45 -20.56 12.20
N GLN A 189 -4.36 -21.90 12.31
CA GLN A 189 -3.18 -22.66 11.86
C GLN A 189 -2.88 -22.49 10.34
N GLY A 190 -3.86 -22.09 9.53
CA GLY A 190 -3.71 -21.77 8.11
C GLY A 190 -3.42 -20.29 7.78
N ALA A 191 -3.36 -19.42 8.78
CA ALA A 191 -3.21 -17.97 8.58
C ALA A 191 -1.92 -17.61 7.82
N TRP A 192 -0.82 -18.32 8.07
CA TRP A 192 0.46 -18.08 7.39
C TRP A 192 0.36 -18.29 5.86
N GLN A 193 -0.46 -19.24 5.40
CA GLN A 193 -0.67 -19.50 3.98
C GLN A 193 -1.47 -18.37 3.33
N VAL A 194 -2.53 -17.93 4.01
CA VAL A 194 -3.38 -16.83 3.54
C VAL A 194 -2.62 -15.50 3.53
N LEU A 195 -1.81 -15.21 4.56
CA LEU A 195 -1.02 -13.99 4.66
C LEU A 195 0.14 -13.94 3.65
N THR A 196 0.74 -15.10 3.36
CA THR A 196 1.79 -15.20 2.34
C THR A 196 1.19 -15.06 0.94
N TRP A 197 0.11 -15.78 0.65
CA TRP A 197 -0.51 -15.82 -0.69
C TRP A 197 -1.34 -14.59 -1.00
N GLY A 198 -1.94 -13.97 0.02
CA GLY A 198 -2.80 -12.78 -0.08
C GLY A 198 -2.04 -11.46 -0.17
N GLY A 199 -0.71 -11.48 -0.24
CA GLY A 199 0.11 -10.29 -0.52
C GLY A 199 0.02 -9.86 -1.97
N LEU A 200 -1.14 -9.38 -2.38
CA LEU A 200 -1.37 -8.89 -3.73
C LEU A 200 -0.48 -7.67 -3.99
N ARG A 201 0.16 -7.65 -5.16
CA ARG A 201 0.94 -6.49 -5.62
C ARG A 201 0.00 -5.52 -6.31
N GLY A 202 -0.07 -4.29 -5.80
CA GLY A 202 -0.95 -3.24 -6.29
C GLY A 202 -0.30 -2.32 -7.33
N GLY A 203 -1.08 -1.38 -7.86
CA GLY A 203 -0.58 -0.45 -8.87
C GLY A 203 0.37 0.63 -8.36
N ILE A 204 0.59 0.79 -7.04
CA ILE A 204 1.66 1.64 -6.52
C ILE A 204 3.03 1.17 -7.02
N SER A 205 3.25 -0.15 -7.13
CA SER A 205 4.50 -0.68 -7.69
C SER A 205 4.69 -0.23 -9.15
N VAL A 206 3.61 -0.25 -9.94
CA VAL A 206 3.61 0.21 -11.34
C VAL A 206 3.85 1.72 -11.42
N ALA A 207 3.17 2.52 -10.58
CA ALA A 207 3.35 3.96 -10.52
C ALA A 207 4.81 4.35 -10.21
N LEU A 208 5.44 3.67 -9.24
CA LEU A 208 6.84 3.88 -8.92
C LEU A 208 7.76 3.47 -10.08
N ALA A 209 7.52 2.34 -10.73
CA ALA A 209 8.28 1.93 -11.91
C ALA A 209 8.17 2.96 -13.06
N LEU A 210 6.99 3.52 -13.29
CA LEU A 210 6.75 4.54 -14.32
C LEU A 210 7.44 5.87 -14.00
N SER A 211 7.68 6.17 -12.73
CA SER A 211 8.37 7.39 -12.26
C SER A 211 9.89 7.38 -12.51
N LEU A 212 10.46 6.24 -12.91
CA LEU A 212 11.87 6.13 -13.26
C LEU A 212 12.20 6.99 -14.50
N PRO A 213 13.41 7.55 -14.58
CA PRO A 213 13.87 8.31 -15.74
C PRO A 213 13.90 7.42 -17.00
N LEU A 214 13.62 8.03 -18.16
CA LEU A 214 13.56 7.33 -19.44
C LEU A 214 14.89 6.62 -19.76
N GLY A 215 14.81 5.36 -20.20
CA GLY A 215 15.97 4.56 -20.60
C GLY A 215 15.65 3.06 -20.66
N PRO A 216 16.56 2.24 -21.23
CA PRO A 216 16.33 0.80 -21.43
C PRO A 216 16.15 0.03 -20.10
N ALA A 217 16.77 0.52 -19.02
CA ALA A 217 16.59 -0.03 -17.68
C ALA A 217 15.17 0.20 -17.15
N ARG A 218 14.56 1.36 -17.43
CA ARG A 218 13.17 1.67 -17.06
C ARG A 218 12.23 0.68 -17.73
N ASP A 219 12.37 0.49 -19.04
CA ASP A 219 11.46 -0.40 -19.79
C ASP A 219 11.54 -1.84 -19.28
N THR A 220 12.74 -2.28 -18.88
CA THR A 220 12.94 -3.57 -18.23
C THR A 220 12.25 -3.64 -16.85
N VAL A 221 12.46 -2.64 -15.98
CA VAL A 221 11.84 -2.60 -14.64
C VAL A 221 10.32 -2.50 -14.72
N VAL A 222 9.80 -1.68 -15.63
CA VAL A 222 8.36 -1.53 -15.88
C VAL A 222 7.79 -2.86 -16.36
N GLY A 223 8.39 -3.50 -17.36
CA GLY A 223 7.94 -4.81 -17.87
C GLY A 223 7.94 -5.91 -16.80
N LEU A 224 8.98 -5.98 -15.96
CA LEU A 224 9.04 -6.96 -14.86
C LEU A 224 8.00 -6.69 -13.78
N THR A 225 7.94 -5.44 -13.31
CA THR A 225 6.95 -4.99 -12.31
C THR A 225 5.55 -5.31 -12.80
N TYR A 226 5.29 -5.04 -14.07
CA TYR A 226 4.02 -5.28 -14.72
C TYR A 226 3.65 -6.77 -14.68
N CYS A 227 4.51 -7.65 -15.19
CA CYS A 227 4.22 -9.08 -15.23
C CYS A 227 3.98 -9.65 -13.82
N VAL A 228 4.72 -9.19 -12.81
CA VAL A 228 4.54 -9.59 -11.41
C VAL A 228 3.20 -9.11 -10.86
N VAL A 229 2.83 -7.84 -11.10
CA VAL A 229 1.54 -7.27 -10.65
C VAL A 229 0.37 -7.97 -11.35
N ALA A 230 0.43 -8.16 -12.67
CA ALA A 230 -0.59 -8.86 -13.44
C ALA A 230 -0.76 -10.30 -12.96
N PHE A 231 0.34 -11.04 -12.76
CA PHE A 231 0.30 -12.38 -12.16
C PHE A 231 -0.33 -12.34 -10.77
N SER A 232 0.05 -11.37 -9.94
CA SER A 232 -0.47 -11.25 -8.58
C SER A 232 -1.99 -11.03 -8.58
N ILE A 233 -2.49 -10.10 -9.38
CA ILE A 233 -3.93 -9.80 -9.43
C ILE A 233 -4.72 -10.95 -10.07
N LEU A 234 -4.28 -11.46 -11.23
CA LEU A 234 -5.02 -12.49 -11.95
C LEU A 234 -4.92 -13.86 -11.29
N VAL A 235 -3.72 -14.29 -10.90
CA VAL A 235 -3.50 -15.63 -10.35
C VAL A 235 -3.71 -15.64 -8.85
N GLN A 236 -2.99 -14.79 -8.08
CA GLN A 236 -3.14 -14.79 -6.62
C GLN A 236 -4.51 -14.27 -6.21
N GLY A 237 -5.02 -13.22 -6.86
CA GLY A 237 -6.35 -12.64 -6.58
C GLY A 237 -7.51 -13.61 -6.82
N LEU A 238 -7.54 -14.32 -7.96
CA LEU A 238 -8.59 -15.32 -8.21
C LEU A 238 -8.45 -16.59 -7.34
N SER A 239 -7.22 -16.96 -6.96
CA SER A 239 -6.97 -18.17 -6.17
C SER A 239 -7.06 -17.98 -4.66
N ILE A 240 -7.03 -16.74 -4.13
CA ILE A 240 -7.02 -16.49 -2.68
C ILE A 240 -8.26 -17.06 -1.97
N GLY A 241 -9.44 -17.00 -2.61
CA GLY A 241 -10.67 -17.58 -2.05
C GLY A 241 -10.58 -19.09 -1.90
N TRP A 242 -9.93 -19.77 -2.86
CA TRP A 242 -9.67 -21.20 -2.77
C TRP A 242 -8.63 -21.52 -1.69
N VAL A 243 -7.53 -20.77 -1.63
CA VAL A 243 -6.48 -20.94 -0.61
C VAL A 243 -7.05 -20.74 0.79
N THR A 244 -7.87 -19.72 0.99
CA THR A 244 -8.51 -19.40 2.28
C THR A 244 -9.40 -20.56 2.73
N ARG A 245 -10.25 -21.09 1.84
CA ARG A 245 -11.07 -22.26 2.15
C ARG A 245 -10.22 -23.47 2.51
N ARG A 246 -9.15 -23.76 1.77
CA ARG A 246 -8.31 -24.94 2.03
C ARG A 246 -7.47 -24.82 3.31
N ALA A 247 -6.95 -23.63 3.60
CA ALA A 247 -6.07 -23.37 4.73
C ALA A 247 -6.83 -23.25 6.06
N ILE A 248 -8.03 -22.67 6.05
CA ILE A 248 -8.80 -22.36 7.27
C ILE A 248 -9.93 -23.37 7.53
N ALA A 249 -10.56 -23.96 6.50
CA ALA A 249 -11.68 -24.89 6.70
C ALA A 249 -11.27 -26.24 7.33
N SER A 250 -9.97 -26.52 7.49
CA SER A 250 -9.47 -27.66 8.25
C SER A 250 -9.80 -27.60 9.75
N GLN A 251 -10.23 -26.45 10.29
CA GLN A 251 -10.59 -26.30 11.71
C GLN A 251 -12.09 -26.32 12.03
N GLN A 252 -13.00 -26.25 11.04
CA GLN A 252 -14.45 -26.37 11.29
C GLN A 252 -14.94 -27.83 11.43
N ARG A 253 -14.05 -28.83 11.30
CA ARG A 253 -14.36 -30.26 11.42
C ARG A 253 -13.96 -30.89 12.77
N MET A 254 -13.74 -30.11 13.83
CA MET A 254 -13.63 -30.70 15.18
C MET A 254 -15.03 -30.86 15.77
N PRO A 255 -15.52 -32.10 16.04
CA PRO A 255 -16.78 -32.29 16.73
C PRO A 255 -16.67 -31.67 18.11
N LYS A 256 -17.63 -30.79 18.43
CA LYS A 256 -17.89 -30.37 19.81
C LYS A 256 -18.37 -31.62 20.55
N TRP A 257 -17.54 -32.14 21.44
CA TRP A 257 -17.99 -33.05 22.49
C TRP A 257 -18.74 -32.24 23.55
#